data_AF-A0A948QBA9-F1
#
_entry.id   AF-A0A948QBA9-F1
#
_cell.length_a   1.000
_cell.length_b   1.000
_cell.length_c   1.000
_cell.angle_alpha   90.00
_cell.angle_beta   90.00
_cell.angle_gamma   90.00
#
_symmetry.space_group_name_H-M   'P 1'
#
loop_
_entity.id
_entity.type
_entity.pdbx_description
1 polymer ?
#
loop_
_entity_poly.entity_id
_entity_poly.type
_entity_poly.pdbx_seq_one_letter_code
_entity_poly.pdbx_strand_id
1 'polypeptide(L)' 'MKTIKFSEEDFKKLKNLFEEYKEIFGEPGETEWDLEDLDNLRQIGEEFMNIVAEKCGIDDIIPTALRW' A
#
# COMPACT_ATOMS: atom_id res chain seq x y z
N MET A 1 19.19 11.22 10.48
CA MET A 1 17.95 10.63 9.94
C MET A 1 17.98 10.80 8.43
N LYS A 2 17.83 9.73 7.64
CA LYS A 2 17.67 9.88 6.18
C LYS A 2 16.23 10.32 5.92
N THR A 3 16.03 11.35 5.11
CA THR A 3 14.70 11.85 4.73
C THR A 3 14.38 11.42 3.30
N ILE A 4 13.18 10.90 3.10
CA ILE A 4 12.64 10.57 1.77
C ILE A 4 11.86 11.78 1.29
N LYS A 5 12.06 12.19 0.04
CA LYS A 5 11.31 13.29 -0.58
C LYS A 5 10.25 12.72 -1.50
N PHE A 6 8.99 13.06 -1.21
CA PHE A 6 7.86 12.78 -2.08
C PHE A 6 7.46 14.05 -2.83
N SER A 7 7.06 13.91 -4.08
CA SER A 7 6.36 14.99 -4.78
C SER A 7 4.93 15.14 -4.24
N GLU A 8 4.29 16.26 -4.56
CA GLU A 8 2.87 16.45 -4.22
C GLU A 8 1.98 15.37 -4.89
N GLU A 9 2.36 14.92 -6.08
CA GLU A 9 1.67 13.84 -6.80
C GLU A 9 1.80 12.50 -6.07
N ASP A 10 3.01 12.14 -5.65
CA ASP A 10 3.24 10.90 -4.89
C ASP A 10 2.45 10.91 -3.58
N PHE A 11 2.42 12.06 -2.89
CA PHE A 11 1.67 12.19 -1.65
C PHE A 11 0.16 12.05 -1.86
N LYS A 12 -0.37 12.59 -2.96
CA LYS A 12 -1.78 12.39 -3.35
C LYS A 12 -2.08 10.92 -3.64
N LYS A 13 -1.20 10.22 -4.36
CA LYS A 13 -1.35 8.78 -4.64
C LYS A 13 -1.35 7.95 -3.36
N LEU A 14 -0.37 8.17 -2.48
CA LEU A 14 -0.29 7.47 -1.18
C LEU A 14 -1.53 7.74 -0.32
N LYS A 15 -2.05 8.97 -0.33
CA LYS A 15 -3.27 9.31 0.40
C LYS A 15 -4.50 8.59 -0.17
N ASN A 16 -4.64 8.53 -1.50
CA ASN A 16 -5.76 7.84 -2.13
C ASN A 16 -5.74 6.34 -1.81
N LEU A 17 -4.58 5.68 -1.96
CA LEU A 17 -4.38 4.28 -1.59
C LEU A 17 -4.74 4.01 -0.12
N PHE A 18 -4.42 4.94 0.78
CA PHE A 18 -4.76 4.80 2.20
C PHE A 18 -6.27 4.93 2.47
N GLU A 19 -6.98 5.80 1.74
CA GLU A 19 -8.43 5.89 1.86
C GLU A 19 -9.11 4.66 1.25
N GLU A 20 -8.65 4.17 0.09
CA GLU A 20 -9.12 2.90 -0.51
C GLU A 20 -8.91 1.72 0.44
N TYR A 21 -7.74 1.63 1.07
CA TYR A 21 -7.46 0.63 2.11
C TYR A 21 -8.49 0.68 3.24
N LYS A 22 -8.84 1.87 3.73
CA LYS A 22 -9.80 2.02 4.83
C LYS A 22 -11.21 1.61 4.42
N GLU A 23 -11.61 1.92 3.20
CA GLU A 23 -12.94 1.54 2.69
C GLU A 23 -13.10 0.01 2.68
N ILE A 24 -12.06 -0.73 2.30
CA ILE A 24 -12.09 -2.20 2.25
C ILE A 24 -11.83 -2.83 3.62
N PHE A 25 -10.85 -2.31 4.37
CA PHE A 25 -10.51 -2.83 5.69
C PHE A 25 -11.68 -2.64 6.68
N GLY A 26 -12.41 -1.54 6.54
CA GLY A 26 -13.57 -1.21 7.35
C GLY A 26 -13.24 -1.02 8.84
N GLU A 27 -14.24 -1.20 9.70
CA GLU A 27 -14.07 -1.09 11.15
C GLU A 27 -13.43 -2.36 11.73
N PRO A 28 -12.43 -2.22 12.62
CA PRO A 28 -11.76 -3.37 13.23
C PRO A 28 -12.75 -4.26 14.01
N GLY A 29 -12.86 -5.53 13.60
CA GLY A 29 -13.69 -6.53 14.30
C GLY A 29 -15.16 -6.58 13.87
N GLU A 30 -15.58 -5.72 12.94
CA GLU A 30 -16.94 -5.75 12.36
C GLU A 30 -16.95 -6.13 10.87
N THR A 31 -15.80 -6.03 10.20
CA THR A 31 -15.69 -6.26 8.75
C THR A 31 -15.37 -7.73 8.47
N GLU A 32 -16.24 -8.39 7.70
CA GLU A 32 -15.95 -9.68 7.07
C GLU A 32 -15.34 -9.43 5.70
N TRP A 33 -14.20 -10.07 5.41
CA TRP A 33 -13.53 -9.97 4.12
C TRP A 33 -13.75 -11.23 3.30
N ASP A 34 -14.09 -11.05 2.03
CA ASP A 34 -14.04 -12.13 1.05
C ASP A 34 -12.66 -12.22 0.35
N LEU A 35 -12.52 -13.15 -0.58
CA LEU A 35 -11.25 -13.34 -1.30
C LEU A 35 -10.93 -12.17 -2.24
N GLU A 36 -11.94 -11.45 -2.72
CA GLU A 36 -11.75 -10.28 -3.58
C GLU A 36 -11.26 -9.08 -2.74
N ASP A 37 -11.81 -8.87 -1.55
CA ASP A 37 -11.33 -7.88 -0.59
C ASP A 37 -9.85 -8.10 -0.25
N LEU A 38 -9.46 -9.36 0.01
CA LEU A 38 -8.07 -9.72 0.30
C LEU A 38 -7.14 -9.45 -0.90
N ASP A 39 -7.58 -9.71 -2.13
CA ASP A 39 -6.78 -9.40 -3.32
C ASP A 39 -6.66 -7.89 -3.54
N ASN A 40 -7.74 -7.15 -3.32
CA ASN A 40 -7.72 -5.68 -3.40
C ASN A 40 -6.78 -5.08 -2.34
N LEU A 41 -6.84 -5.55 -1.10
CA LEU A 41 -5.90 -5.13 -0.04
C LEU A 41 -4.45 -5.45 -0.39
N ARG A 42 -4.18 -6.61 -1.01
CA ARG A 42 -2.84 -6.98 -1.52
C ARG A 42 -2.38 -5.99 -2.60
N GLN A 43 -3.22 -5.69 -3.58
CA GLN A 43 -2.90 -4.77 -4.67
C GLN A 43 -2.60 -3.36 -4.16
N ILE A 44 -3.41 -2.83 -3.24
CA ILE A 44 -3.19 -1.53 -2.59
C ILE A 44 -1.85 -1.51 -1.86
N GLY A 45 -1.53 -2.57 -1.10
CA GLY A 45 -0.26 -2.71 -0.40
C GLY A 45 0.95 -2.74 -1.35
N GLU A 46 0.83 -3.47 -2.47
CA GLU A 46 1.88 -3.53 -3.50
C GLU A 46 2.12 -2.17 -4.14
N GLU A 47 1.06 -1.44 -4.51
CA GLU A 47 1.21 -0.11 -5.11
C GLU A 47 1.82 0.90 -4.14
N PHE A 48 1.38 0.88 -2.87
CA PHE A 48 1.96 1.70 -1.82
C PHE A 48 3.47 1.45 -1.67
N MET A 49 3.86 0.18 -1.58
CA MET A 49 5.26 -0.21 -1.43
C MET A 49 6.10 0.18 -2.65
N ASN A 50 5.57 0.01 -3.86
CA ASN A 50 6.21 0.41 -5.11
C ASN A 50 6.55 1.91 -5.12
N ILE A 51 5.61 2.78 -4.74
CA ILE A 51 5.85 4.22 -4.64
C ILE A 51 6.97 4.51 -3.63
N VAL A 52 6.94 3.87 -2.46
CA VAL A 52 7.94 4.10 -1.41
C VAL A 52 9.33 3.63 -1.85
N ALA A 53 9.44 2.46 -2.47
CA ALA A 53 10.72 1.90 -2.90
C ALA A 53 11.38 2.69 -4.03
N GLU A 54 10.59 3.17 -5.00
CA GLU A 54 11.08 4.05 -6.05
C GLU A 54 11.77 5.27 -5.43
N LYS A 55 11.17 5.89 -4.40
CA LYS A 55 11.78 7.04 -3.72
C LYS A 55 12.94 6.68 -2.81
N CYS A 56 13.07 5.41 -2.44
CA CYS A 56 14.20 4.89 -1.68
C CYS A 56 15.37 4.44 -2.59
N GLY A 57 15.20 4.43 -3.92
CA GLY A 57 16.17 3.85 -4.85
C GLY A 57 16.34 2.35 -4.65
N ILE A 58 15.24 1.67 -4.28
CA ILE A 58 15.18 0.22 -4.14
C ILE A 58 14.56 -0.31 -5.43
N ASP A 59 15.41 -0.83 -6.31
CA ASP A 59 15.00 -1.30 -7.64
C ASP A 59 14.32 -2.68 -7.61
N ASP A 60 14.45 -3.41 -6.49
CA ASP A 60 13.85 -4.72 -6.26
C ASP A 60 13.07 -4.72 -4.92
N ILE A 61 11.77 -4.39 -4.95
CA ILE A 61 10.87 -4.92 -3.93
C ILE A 61 10.53 -6.33 -4.36
N ILE A 62 11.30 -7.30 -3.89
CA ILE A 62 10.74 -8.65 -3.79
C ILE A 62 9.65 -8.53 -2.74
N PRO A 63 8.36 -8.74 -3.05
CA PRO A 63 7.32 -8.62 -2.04
C PRO A 63 7.59 -9.70 -1.00
N THR A 64 8.16 -9.33 0.15
CA THR A 64 8.34 -10.25 1.26
C THR A 64 6.98 -10.78 1.73
N ALA A 65 5.89 -10.07 1.41
CA ALA A 65 4.51 -10.49 1.57
C ALA A 65 4.09 -11.68 0.67
N LEU A 66 4.88 -12.08 -0.33
CA LEU A 66 4.64 -13.28 -1.15
C LEU A 66 5.42 -14.51 -0.66
N ARG A 67 6.18 -14.40 0.44
CA ARG A 67 6.71 -15.58 1.16
C ARG A 67 5.75 -15.95 2.29
N TRP A 68 4.66 -16.61 1.91
CA TRP A 68 3.82 -17.55 2.68
C TRP A 68 3.73 -17.31 4.19
#